data_AF-A0A7X4GHI0-F1
#
_entry.id   AF-A0A7X4GHI0-F1
#
_cell.length_a   1.000
_cell.length_b   1.000
_cell.length_c   1.000
_cell.angle_alpha   90.00
_cell.angle_beta   90.00
_cell.angle_gamma   90.00
#
_symmetry.space_group_name_H-M   'P 1'
#
loop_
_entity.id
_entity.type
_entity.pdbx_description
1 polymer ?
#
loop_
_entity_poly.entity_id
_entity_poly.type
_entity_poly.pdbx_seq_one_letter_code
_entity_poly.pdbx_strand_id
1 'polypeptide(L)'
;MSATLFALALFACSDDGKACERLATPVQTYETKSLCNARLDDALNTDAARRAEAPTVYAQCLSNRQMASIGTGVIDLTRVNGARFADAAY
;
A
#
# COMPACT_ATOMS: atom_id res chain seq x y z
N MET A 1 -18.13 -11.91 -16.28
CA MET A 1 -17.11 -10.84 -16.25
C MET A 1 -16.36 -10.94 -14.93
N SER A 2 -15.03 -11.13 -14.95
CA SER A 2 -14.22 -11.09 -13.71
C SER A 2 -13.93 -9.63 -13.40
N ALA A 3 -14.69 -9.03 -12.47
CA ALA A 3 -14.43 -7.68 -12.01
C ALA A 3 -13.02 -7.65 -11.41
N THR A 4 -12.11 -6.89 -12.01
CA THR A 4 -10.77 -6.72 -11.44
C THR A 4 -10.91 -5.82 -10.23
N LEU A 5 -10.90 -6.42 -9.05
CA LEU A 5 -10.93 -5.68 -7.79
C LEU A 5 -9.54 -5.14 -7.46
N PHE A 6 -9.54 -3.90 -6.98
CA PHE A 6 -8.36 -3.20 -6.48
C PHE A 6 -8.41 -3.20 -4.95
N ALA A 7 -7.41 -3.80 -4.34
CA ALA A 7 -7.21 -3.85 -2.92
C ALA A 7 -6.32 -2.70 -2.47
N LEU A 8 -6.75 -2.00 -1.43
CA LEU A 8 -5.93 -1.04 -0.72
C LEU A 8 -5.11 -1.79 0.34
N ALA A 9 -3.79 -1.61 0.28
CA ALA A 9 -2.86 -2.16 1.25
C ALA A 9 -1.97 -1.07 1.83
N LEU A 10 -1.66 -1.22 3.11
CA LEU A 10 -0.72 -0.38 3.84
C LEU A 10 0.60 -1.11 3.99
N PHE A 11 1.69 -0.37 3.82
CA PHE A 11 3.05 -0.87 3.88
C PHE A 11 3.85 0.00 4.85
N ALA A 12 4.44 -0.65 5.84
CA ALA A 12 5.38 -0.07 6.76
C ALA A 12 6.79 -0.25 6.19
N CYS A 13 7.47 0.84 5.88
CA CYS A 13 8.76 0.81 5.19
C CYS A 13 9.87 1.46 6.02
N SER A 14 11.10 1.01 5.77
CA SER A 14 12.31 1.76 6.08
C SER A 14 12.35 3.11 5.36
N ASP A 15 13.19 4.02 5.86
CA ASP A 15 13.35 5.38 5.29
C ASP A 15 13.75 5.39 3.80
N ASP A 16 14.39 4.33 3.32
CA ASP A 16 14.81 4.20 1.93
C ASP A 16 13.76 3.53 1.01
N GLY A 17 12.61 3.13 1.55
CA GLY A 17 11.50 2.54 0.79
C GLY A 17 11.79 1.14 0.19
N LYS A 18 12.91 0.52 0.57
CA LYS A 18 13.36 -0.77 0.03
C LYS A 18 12.95 -1.97 0.87
N ALA A 19 12.76 -1.78 2.17
CA ALA A 19 12.30 -2.81 3.07
C ALA A 19 10.91 -2.43 3.58
N CYS A 20 9.90 -2.86 2.83
CA CYS A 20 8.50 -2.60 3.13
C CYS A 20 7.79 -3.87 3.55
N GLU A 21 7.16 -3.86 4.71
CA GLU A 21 6.31 -4.94 5.18
C GLU A 21 4.85 -4.53 5.07
N ARG A 22 4.02 -5.45 4.56
CA ARG A 22 2.59 -5.20 4.49
C ARG A 22 2.00 -5.26 5.90
N LEU A 23 1.36 -4.17 6.31
CA LEU A 23 0.64 -4.13 7.58
C LEU A 23 -0.57 -5.08 7.52
N ALA A 24 -0.81 -5.78 8.64
CA ALA A 24 -1.93 -6.68 8.79
C ALA A 24 -3.23 -5.89 9.04
N THR A 25 -3.71 -5.20 8.01
CA THR A 25 -4.96 -4.43 8.04
C THR A 25 -6.04 -5.11 7.20
N PRO A 26 -7.33 -4.89 7.52
CA PRO A 26 -8.41 -5.36 6.66
C PRO A 26 -8.20 -4.86 5.22
N VAL A 27 -8.10 -5.79 4.29
CA VAL A 27 -7.93 -5.46 2.87
C VAL A 27 -9.27 -4.95 2.35
N GLN A 28 -9.34 -3.65 2.07
CA GLN A 28 -10.51 -3.04 1.45
C GLN A 28 -10.41 -3.16 -0.06
N THR A 29 -11.44 -3.68 -0.71
CA THR A 29 -11.49 -3.84 -2.17
C THR A 29 -12.44 -2.86 -2.82
N TYR A 30 -12.06 -2.38 -3.99
CA TYR A 30 -12.77 -1.39 -4.78
C TYR A 30 -12.89 -1.86 -6.22
N GLU A 31 -13.96 -1.46 -6.90
CA GLU A 31 -14.23 -1.87 -8.28
C GLU A 31 -13.31 -1.20 -9.31
N THR A 32 -12.77 -0.03 -9.00
CA THR A 32 -11.90 0.73 -9.90
C THR A 32 -10.67 1.26 -9.18
N LYS A 33 -9.59 1.44 -9.93
CA LYS A 33 -8.34 2.03 -9.43
C LYS A 33 -8.56 3.45 -8.89
N SER A 34 -9.40 4.25 -9.53
CA SER A 34 -9.69 5.62 -9.09
C SER A 34 -10.41 5.66 -7.75
N LEU A 35 -11.39 4.77 -7.52
CA LEU A 35 -12.07 4.65 -6.23
C LEU A 35 -11.11 4.22 -5.12
N CYS A 36 -10.22 3.27 -5.41
CA CYS A 36 -9.19 2.88 -4.47
C CYS A 36 -8.23 4.04 -4.16
N ASN A 37 -7.75 4.74 -5.20
CA ASN A 37 -6.80 5.84 -5.05
C ASN A 37 -7.37 6.99 -4.21
N ALA A 38 -8.67 7.26 -4.33
CA ALA A 38 -9.36 8.27 -3.54
C ALA A 38 -9.39 7.96 -2.03
N ARG A 39 -9.06 6.73 -1.63
CA ARG A 39 -9.03 6.26 -0.23
C ARG A 39 -7.63 6.09 0.32
N LEU A 40 -6.59 6.44 -0.45
CA LEU A 40 -5.19 6.33 0.00
C LEU A 40 -4.92 7.23 1.22
N ASP A 41 -5.34 8.48 1.15
CA ASP A 41 -5.15 9.44 2.25
C ASP A 41 -5.95 9.04 3.49
N ASP A 42 -7.18 8.55 3.30
CA ASP A 42 -8.01 8.01 4.38
C ASP A 42 -7.32 6.82 5.06
N ALA A 43 -6.68 5.94 4.28
CA ALA A 43 -5.99 4.77 4.79
C ALA A 43 -4.74 5.11 5.61
N LEU A 44 -3.98 6.14 5.22
CA LEU A 44 -2.85 6.66 5.99
C LEU A 44 -3.29 7.27 7.33
N ASN A 45 -4.53 7.74 7.42
CA ASN A 45 -5.09 8.28 8.65
C ASN A 45 -5.60 7.21 9.63
N THR A 46 -5.63 5.93 9.23
CA THR A 46 -6.11 4.84 10.09
C THR A 46 -5.19 4.58 11.28
N ASP A 47 -5.75 4.04 12.37
CA ASP A 47 -4.97 3.64 13.54
C ASP A 47 -3.86 2.65 13.22
N ALA A 48 -4.05 1.78 12.23
CA ALA A 48 -3.03 0.83 11.84
C ALA A 48 -1.83 1.50 11.16
N ALA A 49 -2.06 2.51 10.32
CA ALA A 49 -0.99 3.32 9.76
C ALA A 49 -0.27 4.13 10.86
N ARG A 50 -1.02 4.69 11.81
CA ARG A 50 -0.45 5.47 12.93
C ARG A 50 0.34 4.62 13.93
N ARG A 51 -0.04 3.35 14.12
CA ARG A 51 0.62 2.40 15.02
C ARG A 51 1.75 1.63 14.36
N ALA A 52 1.99 1.83 13.06
CA ALA A 52 3.11 1.20 12.41
C ALA A 52 4.40 1.68 13.07
N GLU A 53 5.17 0.76 13.65
CA GLU A 53 6.50 1.03 14.22
C GLU A 53 7.54 1.12 13.08
N ALA A 54 7.24 1.90 12.04
CA ALA A 54 8.09 2.09 10.90
C ALA A 54 8.23 3.59 10.60
N PRO A 55 9.41 4.01 10.11
CA PRO A 55 9.66 5.42 9.87
C PRO A 55 8.75 6.00 8.79
N THR A 56 8.36 5.20 7.79
CA THR A 56 7.44 5.64 6.74
C THR A 56 6.33 4.62 6.50
N VAL A 57 5.11 5.09 6.25
CA VAL A 57 3.97 4.27 5.88
C VAL A 57 3.44 4.70 4.51
N TYR A 58 3.23 3.72 3.62
CA TYR A 58 2.69 3.94 2.29
C TYR A 58 1.36 3.23 2.13
N ALA A 59 0.39 3.91 1.51
CA ALA A 59 -0.82 3.30 0.99
C ALA A 59 -0.66 3.03 -0.50
N GLN A 60 -1.01 1.82 -0.95
CA GLN A 60 -0.96 1.46 -2.36
C GLN A 60 -2.22 0.71 -2.78
N CYS A 61 -2.70 1.04 -3.97
CA CYS A 61 -3.82 0.39 -4.62
C CYS A 61 -3.31 -0.63 -5.63
N LEU A 62 -3.52 -1.90 -5.29
CA LEU A 62 -2.98 -3.04 -6.01
C LEU A 62 -4.14 -3.90 -6.51
N SER A 63 -4.03 -4.45 -7.71
CA SER A 63 -5.02 -5.46 -8.14
C SER A 63 -4.95 -6.69 -7.26
N ASN A 64 -6.04 -7.46 -7.14
CA ASN A 64 -6.04 -8.72 -6.39
C ASN A 64 -4.89 -9.67 -6.80
N ARG A 65 -4.49 -9.67 -8.08
CA ARG A 65 -3.35 -10.48 -8.56
C ARG A 65 -2.01 -9.97 -8.00
N GLN A 66 -1.81 -8.66 -7.97
CA GLN A 66 -0.59 -8.05 -7.40
C GLN A 66 -0.52 -8.25 -5.88
N MET A 67 -1.65 -8.14 -5.19
CA MET A 67 -1.74 -8.46 -3.76
C MET A 67 -1.38 -9.90 -3.46
N ALA A 68 -1.86 -10.85 -4.28
CA ALA A 68 -1.52 -12.25 -4.14
C ALA A 68 -0.02 -12.51 -4.38
N SER A 69 0.62 -11.78 -5.31
CA SER A 69 2.07 -11.93 -5.58
C SER A 69 2.97 -11.31 -4.51
N ILE A 70 2.48 -10.31 -3.77
CA ILE A 70 3.25 -9.61 -2.72
C ILE A 70 3.33 -10.44 -1.43
N GLY A 71 2.34 -11.31 -1.17
CA GLY A 71 2.36 -12.21 -0.02
C GLY A 71 2.49 -11.47 1.32
N THR A 72 3.27 -12.04 2.25
CA THR A 72 3.57 -11.49 3.59
C THR A 72 5.06 -11.17 3.76
N GLY A 73 5.83 -11.12 2.68
CA GLY A 73 7.26 -10.86 2.73
C GLY A 73 7.61 -9.39 2.76
N VAL A 74 8.88 -9.09 3.06
CA VAL A 74 9.48 -7.78 2.83
C VAL A 74 9.54 -7.54 1.32
N ILE A 75 8.99 -6.42 0.87
CA ILE A 75 8.98 -6.01 -0.53
C ILE A 75 9.75 -4.71 -0.72
N ASP A 76 10.31 -4.56 -1.91
CA ASP A 76 10.91 -3.30 -2.37
C ASP A 76 9.87 -2.52 -3.16
N LEU A 77 9.22 -1.54 -2.53
CA LEU A 77 8.17 -0.75 -3.19
C LEU A 77 8.73 0.09 -4.35
N THR A 78 10.02 0.39 -4.38
CA THR A 78 10.64 1.10 -5.51
C THR A 78 10.58 0.28 -6.80
N ARG A 79 10.53 -1.05 -6.69
CA ARG A 79 10.39 -1.97 -7.82
C ARG A 79 8.93 -2.32 -8.12
N VAL A 80 8.04 -2.18 -7.14
CA VAL A 80 6.62 -2.44 -7.32
C VAL A 80 5.99 -1.24 -8.01
N ASN A 81 5.92 -1.34 -9.34
CA ASN A 81 5.05 -0.53 -10.19
C ASN A 81 5.43 0.96 -10.33
N GLY A 82 6.74 1.26 -10.37
CA GLY A 82 7.23 2.60 -10.73
C GLY A 82 6.65 3.72 -9.86
N ALA A 83 6.41 3.42 -8.57
CA ALA A 83 5.97 4.38 -7.59
C ALA A 83 6.97 5.54 -7.57
N ARG A 84 6.62 6.64 -8.26
CA ARG A 84 7.19 7.94 -7.98
C ARG A 84 6.63 8.33 -6.63
N PHE A 85 7.38 8.00 -5.58
CA PHE A 85 7.14 8.54 -4.27
C PHE A 85 7.24 10.06 -4.42
N ALA A 86 6.16 10.77 -4.16
CA ALA A 86 6.28 12.17 -3.80
C ALA A 86 6.97 12.14 -2.45
N ASP A 87 8.28 12.33 -2.45
CA ASP A 87 9.04 12.62 -1.24
C ASP A 87 8.27 13.69 -0.47
N ALA A 88 7.71 13.33 0.67
CA ALA A 88 7.42 14.31 1.71
C ALA A 88 8.80 14.70 2.28
N ALA A 89 9.58 15.41 1.48
CA ALA A 89 10.82 16.04 1.89
C ALA A 89 10.43 17.12 2.90
N TYR A 90 10.86 16.94 4.15
CA TYR A 90 11.03 18.03 5.09
C TYR A 90 12.50 18.44 5.09
#